data_AF-A0A7C7JZU3-F1
#
_entry.id   AF-A0A7C7JZU3-F1
#
_cell.length_a   1.000
_cell.length_b   1.000
_cell.length_c   1.000
_cell.angle_alpha   90.00
_cell.angle_beta   90.00
_cell.angle_gamma   90.00
#
_symmetry.space_group_name_H-M   'P 1'
#
loop_
_entity.id
_entity.type
_entity.pdbx_description
1 polymer ?
#
loop_
_entity_poly.entity_id
_entity_poly.type
_entity_poly.pdbx_seq_one_letter_code
_entity_poly.pdbx_strand_id
1 'polypeptide(L)' 'MPLDINQPFYLIHKSYLVNVTYIEKYLNEGYIILEDHSKLPVSRAKRQDFFTYIKDIN' A
#
# COMPACT_ATOMS: atom_id res chain seq x y z
N MET A 1 -23.85 -17.32 6.33
CA MET A 1 -23.09 -16.19 6.87
C MET A 1 -21.75 -16.17 6.15
N PRO A 2 -21.57 -15.33 5.12
CA PRO A 2 -20.25 -15.14 4.55
C PRO A 2 -19.51 -14.10 5.40
N LEU A 3 -18.36 -14.49 5.97
CA LEU A 3 -17.38 -13.51 6.42
C LEU A 3 -16.81 -12.87 5.15
N ASP A 4 -17.29 -11.69 4.80
CA ASP A 4 -16.58 -10.84 3.84
C ASP A 4 -15.27 -10.38 4.50
N ILE A 5 -14.27 -11.24 4.31
CA ILE A 5 -12.85 -11.02 4.50
C ILE A 5 -12.41 -9.91 3.54
N ASN A 6 -12.80 -8.67 3.83
CA ASN A 6 -12.12 -7.51 3.27
C ASN A 6 -10.63 -7.73 3.55
N GLN A 7 -9.88 -8.07 2.52
CA GLN A 7 -8.44 -8.26 2.59
C GLN A 7 -7.82 -6.92 2.21
N PRO A 8 -7.53 -6.04 3.17
CA PRO A 8 -6.92 -4.74 2.89
C PRO A 8 -5.43 -4.89 2.51
N PHE A 9 -5.05 -5.97 1.83
CA PHE A 9 -3.68 -6.27 1.46
C PHE A 9 -3.44 -5.92 0.00
N TYR A 10 -2.44 -5.07 -0.24
CA TYR A 10 -1.99 -4.66 -1.56
C TYR A 10 -0.54 -5.08 -1.78
N LEU A 11 -0.25 -5.58 -2.98
CA LEU A 11 1.08 -6.09 -3.33
C LEU A 11 1.92 -4.97 -3.97
N ILE A 12 2.63 -4.20 -3.15
CA ILE A 12 3.45 -3.05 -3.57
C ILE A 12 4.75 -3.45 -4.29
N HIS A 13 5.23 -4.67 -4.07
CA HIS A 13 6.42 -5.22 -4.69
C HIS A 13 6.22 -6.71 -4.95
N LYS A 14 6.98 -7.31 -5.88
CA LYS A 14 6.92 -8.76 -6.17
C LYS A 14 7.13 -9.65 -4.94
N SER A 15 7.72 -9.11 -3.88
CA SER A 15 8.04 -9.82 -2.64
C SER A 15 7.36 -9.21 -1.41
N TYR A 16 6.64 -8.09 -1.54
CA TYR A 16 6.08 -7.36 -0.39
C TYR A 16 4.57 -7.14 -0.58
N LEU A 17 3.80 -7.75 0.31
CA LEU A 17 2.38 -7.56 0.51
C LEU A 17 2.20 -6.68 1.76
N VAL A 18 1.44 -5.60 1.64
CA VAL A 18 1.28 -4.62 2.72
C VAL A 18 -0.18 -4.31 2.94
N ASN A 19 -0.54 -3.97 4.17
CA ASN A 19 -1.90 -3.61 4.49
C ASN A 19 -2.12 -2.11 4.22
N VAL A 20 -3.03 -1.78 3.29
CA VAL A 20 -3.30 -0.39 2.89
C VAL A 20 -4.09 0.41 3.91
N THR A 21 -4.77 -0.27 4.83
CA THR A 21 -5.51 0.37 5.93
C THR A 21 -4.58 1.03 6.95
N TYR A 22 -3.34 0.55 7.07
CA TYR A 22 -2.34 1.07 8.04
C TYR A 22 -1.26 1.92 7.37
N ILE A 23 -1.50 2.41 6.15
CA ILE A 23 -0.54 3.27 5.46
C ILE A 23 -0.74 4.69 5.95
N GLU A 24 0.29 5.20 6.62
CA GLU A 24 0.28 6.53 7.18
C GLU A 24 0.59 7.57 6.08
N LYS A 25 1.63 7.33 5.28
CA LYS A 25 2.10 8.28 4.25
C LYS A 25 2.69 7.57 3.04
N TYR A 26 2.46 8.15 1.87
CA TYR A 26 3.18 7.79 0.64
C TYR A 26 4.18 8.89 0.27
N LEU A 27 5.43 8.49 0.02
CA LEU A 27 6.48 9.37 -0.47
C LEU A 27 6.56 9.27 -1.99
N ASN A 28 6.64 10.42 -2.68
CA ASN A 28 6.83 10.48 -4.13
C ASN A 28 8.13 9.83 -4.62
N GLU A 29 9.12 9.64 -3.74
CA GLU A 29 10.28 8.78 -3.99
C GLU A 29 9.94 7.29 -4.15
N GLY A 30 8.66 6.93 -3.98
CA GLY A 30 8.06 5.61 -4.08
C GLY A 30 8.39 4.70 -2.91
N TYR A 31 8.19 5.25 -1.72
CA TYR A 31 8.22 4.55 -0.45
C TYR A 31 6.89 4.76 0.25
N ILE A 32 6.42 3.74 0.95
CA ILE A 32 5.31 3.89 1.90
C ILE A 32 5.86 3.92 3.31
N ILE A 33 5.20 4.67 4.16
CA ILE A 33 5.37 4.66 5.61
C ILE A 33 4.07 4.10 6.19
N LEU A 34 4.18 3.01 6.93
CA LEU A 34 3.06 2.46 7.72
C LEU A 34 3.02 3.13 9.10
N GLU A 35 1.90 3.01 9.80
CA GLU A 35 1.73 3.52 11.16
C GLU A 35 2.78 2.99 12.15
N ASP A 36 3.32 1.80 11.91
CA ASP A 36 4.40 1.20 12.70
C ASP A 36 5.79 1.80 12.37
N HIS A 37 5.85 2.98 11.73
CA HIS A 37 7.06 3.62 11.21
C HIS A 37 7.87 2.78 10.19
N SER A 38 7.30 1.65 9.74
CA SER A 38 7.91 0.78 8.74
C SER A 38 7.95 1.46 7.37
N LYS A 39 9.15 1.59 6.79
CA LYS A 39 9.36 2.18 5.46
C LYS A 39 9.61 1.08 4.43
N LEU A 40 8.69 0.91 3.48
CA LEU A 40 8.82 -0.11 2.43
C LEU A 40 8.94 0.50 1.02
N PRO A 41 9.87 0.02 0.19
CA PRO A 41 10.01 0.48 -1.19
C PRO A 41 8.90 -0.12 -2.06
N VAL A 42 8.25 0.74 -2.84
CA VAL A 42 7.27 0.34 -3.87
C VAL A 42 7.99 0.15 -5.20
N SER A 43 7.68 -0.95 -5.90
CA SER A 43 8.26 -1.23 -7.21
C SER A 43 7.95 -0.11 -8.20
N ARG A 44 8.93 0.30 -9.02
CA ARG A 44 8.76 1.40 -9.99
C ARG A 44 7.55 1.23 -10.90
N ALA A 45 7.30 0.00 -11.35
CA ALA A 45 6.15 -0.30 -12.20
C ALA A 45 4.81 -0.11 -11.48
N LYS A 46 4.74 -0.36 -10.17
CA LYS A 46 3.53 -0.26 -9.35
C LYS A 46 3.40 1.05 -8.60
N ARG A 47 4.42 1.91 -8.60
CA ARG A 47 4.39 3.23 -7.92
C ARG A 47 3.23 4.08 -8.43
N GLN A 48 3.04 4.11 -9.75
CA GLN A 48 1.99 4.91 -10.36
C GLN A 48 0.61 4.34 -10.03
N ASP A 49 0.41 3.03 -10.18
CA ASP A 49 -0.84 2.35 -9.84
C ASP A 49 -1.19 2.52 -8.35
N PHE A 50 -0.20 2.32 -7.48
CA PHE A 50 -0.37 2.43 -6.03
C PHE A 50 -0.67 3.86 -5.59
N PHE A 51 0.01 4.85 -6.18
CA PHE A 51 -0.28 6.26 -5.91
C PHE A 51 -1.71 6.65 -6.30
N THR A 52 -2.16 6.20 -7.47
CA THR A 52 -3.53 6.41 -7.93
C THR A 52 -4.53 5.72 -7.00
N TYR A 53 -4.24 4.49 -6.58
CA TYR A 53 -5.08 3.73 -5.65
C TYR A 53 -5.23 4.42 -4.29
N ILE A 54 -4.12 4.89 -3.67
CA ILE A 54 -4.18 5.64 -2.41
C ILE A 54 -4.97 6.95 -2.57
N LYS A 55 -4.87 7.61 -3.72
CA LYS A 55 -5.64 8.83 -4.03
C LYS A 55 -7.13 8.59 -4.23
N ASP A 56 -7.52 7.41 -4.66
CA ASP A 56 -8.92 7.07 -4.96
C ASP A 56 -9.71 6.74 -3.69
N ILE A 57 -9.02 6.22 -2.66
CA ILE A 57 -9.63 5.80 -1.38
C ILE A 57 -9.84 6.97 -0.41
N ASN A 58 -9.18 8.11 -0.64
CA ASN A 58 -9.12 9.26 0.27
C ASN A 58 -9.77 10.50 -0.35
#